data_AF-A0A8C5S6A9-F1
#
_entry.id   AF-A0A8C5S6A9-F1
#
_cell.length_a   1.000
_cell.length_b   1.000
_cell.length_c   1.000
_cell.angle_alpha   90.00
_cell.angle_beta   90.00
_cell.angle_gamma   90.00
#
_symmetry.space_group_name_H-M   'P 1'
#
loop_
_entity.id
_entity.type
_entity.pdbx_description
1 polymer ?
#
loop_
_entity_poly.entity_id
_entity_poly.type
_entity_poly.pdbx_seq_one_letter_code
_entity_poly.pdbx_strand_id
1 'polypeptide(L)'
;MIFCSVSSLPLPLDEAFPGISEVSEKELAVLQSFCASKINHLHHQRTSEPLRRNSHKEQRPGMVSWRQQMGSGNFVVPSELVNRLHLKSLKEMMKKLAENEMHQPLQCPFCTKKRAEFAKVEFLRRKKTILDNNLLQEKLEDYMYTKDSLTLIGEIHKNLPKLSEDPSNIWQELNKRGWQE
;
A
#
# COMPACT_ATOMS: atom_id res chain seq x y z
N MET A 1 -14.62 -1.56 0.94
CA MET A 1 -14.53 -0.62 -0.20
C MET A 1 -13.16 -0.82 -0.82
N ILE A 2 -13.08 -1.27 -2.08
CA ILE A 2 -11.80 -1.51 -2.76
C ILE A 2 -11.75 -0.48 -3.90
N PHE A 3 -10.79 0.45 -3.82
CA PHE A 3 -10.52 1.44 -4.86
C PHE A 3 -9.78 0.74 -6.01
N CYS A 4 -10.30 0.83 -7.24
CA CYS A 4 -9.56 0.47 -8.45
C CYS A 4 -9.09 1.76 -9.14
N SER A 5 -7.78 1.84 -9.35
CA SER A 5 -7.06 2.95 -9.98
C SER A 5 -7.52 3.21 -11.41
N VAL A 6 -7.72 4.48 -11.75
CA VAL A 6 -8.04 4.95 -13.11
C VAL A 6 -6.74 5.19 -13.87
N SER A 7 -6.56 4.50 -15.00
CA SER A 7 -5.48 4.74 -15.95
C SER A 7 -5.81 5.95 -16.84
N SER A 8 -4.85 6.87 -16.95
CA SER A 8 -4.97 8.13 -17.70
C SER A 8 -4.96 7.92 -19.22
N LEU A 9 -5.95 8.51 -19.91
CA LEU A 9 -5.89 8.85 -21.33
C LEU A 9 -6.19 10.36 -21.49
N PRO A 10 -5.54 11.07 -22.44
CA PRO A 10 -5.52 12.53 -22.49
C PRO A 10 -6.76 13.07 -23.21
N LEU A 11 -7.38 14.11 -22.65
CA LEU A 11 -8.42 14.90 -23.32
C LEU A 11 -7.85 16.19 -23.93
N PRO A 12 -8.48 16.72 -25.01
CA PRO A 12 -7.94 17.79 -25.84
C PRO A 12 -8.06 19.17 -25.19
N LEU A 13 -7.10 20.03 -25.51
CA LEU A 13 -7.13 21.48 -25.36
C LEU A 13 -8.14 22.07 -26.35
N ASP A 14 -9.25 22.60 -25.86
CA ASP A 14 -9.69 23.98 -26.14
C ASP A 14 -11.04 24.21 -25.44
N GLU A 15 -11.10 25.19 -24.56
CA GLU A 15 -12.27 26.06 -24.39
C GLU A 15 -11.91 27.21 -23.44
N ALA A 16 -12.09 28.43 -23.94
CA ALA A 16 -11.75 29.68 -23.29
C ALA A 16 -12.52 29.85 -21.96
N PHE A 17 -11.81 30.13 -20.87
CA PHE A 17 -12.39 30.46 -19.57
C PHE A 17 -12.65 31.97 -19.44
N PRO A 18 -13.91 32.41 -19.27
CA PRO A 18 -14.23 33.74 -18.75
C PRO A 18 -14.21 33.68 -17.21
N GLY A 19 -13.28 34.40 -16.58
CA GLY A 19 -13.24 34.47 -15.12
C GLY A 19 -11.90 34.90 -14.56
N ILE A 20 -11.40 36.06 -15.00
CA ILE A 20 -10.31 36.74 -14.30
C ILE A 20 -10.90 37.29 -12.99
N SER A 21 -10.87 36.46 -11.94
CA SER A 21 -11.05 36.93 -10.57
C SER A 21 -9.93 37.92 -10.26
N GLU A 22 -10.30 39.15 -9.89
CA GLU A 22 -9.40 40.28 -9.64
C GLU A 22 -8.15 39.85 -8.87
N VAL A 23 -7.05 39.70 -9.60
CA VAL A 23 -5.71 39.65 -9.03
C VAL A 23 -5.43 41.08 -8.56
N SER A 24 -5.02 41.25 -7.31
CA SER A 24 -4.66 42.58 -6.82
C SER A 24 -3.59 43.18 -7.73
N GLU A 25 -3.70 44.45 -8.08
CA GLU A 25 -2.76 45.13 -8.99
C GLU A 25 -1.30 44.96 -8.53
N LYS A 26 -1.09 44.89 -7.21
CA LYS A 26 0.21 44.56 -6.60
C LYS A 26 0.69 43.15 -6.90
N GLU A 27 -0.20 42.16 -6.81
CA GLU A 27 0.12 40.75 -7.09
C GLU A 27 0.41 40.54 -8.59
N LEU A 28 -0.33 41.23 -9.45
CA LEU A 28 -0.15 41.20 -10.89
C LEU A 28 1.19 41.82 -11.28
N ALA A 29 1.56 42.95 -10.67
CA ALA A 29 2.86 43.59 -10.85
C ALA A 29 4.03 42.69 -10.39
N VAL A 30 3.89 42.00 -9.25
CA VAL A 30 4.91 41.05 -8.76
C VAL A 30 5.05 39.85 -9.70
N LEU A 31 3.94 39.28 -10.16
CA LEU A 31 3.95 38.16 -11.10
C LEU A 31 4.56 38.56 -12.45
N GLN A 32 4.20 39.74 -12.98
CA GLN A 32 4.75 40.26 -14.22
C GLN A 32 6.26 40.50 -14.11
N SER A 33 6.72 41.10 -13.00
CA SER A 33 8.15 41.31 -12.74
C SER A 33 8.91 39.98 -12.66
N PHE A 34 8.36 39.00 -11.94
CA PHE A 34 8.94 37.65 -11.85
C PHE A 34 9.04 36.96 -13.22
N CYS A 35 7.94 36.95 -13.97
CA CYS A 35 7.89 36.33 -15.30
C CYS A 35 8.84 37.04 -16.27
N ALA A 36 8.85 38.38 -16.30
CA ALA A 36 9.75 39.18 -17.14
C ALA A 36 11.22 38.90 -16.80
N SER A 37 11.57 38.84 -15.51
CA SER A 37 12.93 38.53 -15.06
C SER A 37 13.36 37.12 -15.50
N LYS A 38 12.48 36.12 -15.35
CA LYS A 38 12.77 34.74 -15.75
C LYS A 38 12.89 34.58 -17.27
N ILE A 39 12.03 35.26 -18.04
CA ILE A 39 12.06 35.27 -19.50
C ILE A 39 13.35 35.92 -19.99
N ASN A 40 13.72 37.09 -19.45
CA ASN A 40 14.97 37.77 -19.80
C ASN A 40 16.18 36.90 -19.47
N HIS A 41 16.18 36.23 -18.31
CA HIS A 41 17.25 35.30 -17.94
C HIS A 41 17.39 34.14 -18.93
N LEU A 42 16.27 33.55 -19.38
CA LEU A 42 16.29 32.50 -20.41
C LEU A 42 16.77 33.03 -21.77
N HIS A 43 16.41 34.27 -22.14
CA HIS A 43 16.90 34.90 -23.36
C HIS A 43 18.40 35.20 -23.31
N HIS A 44 18.92 35.66 -22.17
CA HIS A 44 20.35 35.89 -21.97
C HIS A 44 21.13 34.56 -21.95
N GLN A 45 20.59 33.49 -21.38
CA GLN A 45 21.18 32.14 -21.50
C GLN A 45 21.24 31.66 -22.96
N ARG A 46 20.21 31.95 -23.75
CA ARG A 46 20.13 31.49 -25.15
C ARG A 46 21.00 32.33 -26.11
N THR A 47 21.21 33.61 -25.81
CA THR A 47 22.08 34.50 -26.61
C THR A 47 23.54 34.44 -26.20
N SER A 48 23.86 33.86 -25.04
CA SER A 48 25.24 33.62 -24.57
C SER A 48 25.83 32.26 -24.97
N GLU A 49 25.09 31.42 -25.71
CA GLU A 49 25.67 30.30 -26.47
C GLU A 49 26.27 30.83 -27.78
N PRO A 50 27.61 30.89 -27.93
CA PRO A 50 28.19 31.23 -29.22
C PRO A 50 27.93 30.11 -30.23
N LEU A 51 27.38 30.49 -31.39
CA LEU A 51 27.30 29.65 -32.57
C LEU A 51 28.70 29.06 -32.84
N ARG A 52 28.85 27.76 -32.62
CA ARG A 52 30.05 26.99 -32.92
C ARG A 52 30.43 27.19 -34.39
N ARG A 53 31.44 28.02 -34.66
CA ARG A 53 32.31 27.88 -35.83
C ARG A 53 33.77 28.13 -35.41
N ASN A 54 34.59 27.14 -35.72
CA ASN A 54 35.97 26.90 -35.30
C ASN A 54 36.90 28.14 -35.30
N SER A 55 37.72 28.30 -34.27
CA SER A 55 39.19 28.30 -34.37
C SER A 55 39.84 28.37 -32.98
N HIS A 56 41.11 27.98 -32.93
CA HIS A 56 41.91 27.57 -31.79
C HIS A 56 42.35 28.66 -30.80
N LYS A 57 42.68 28.17 -29.59
CA LYS A 57 43.62 28.64 -28.55
C LYS A 57 43.14 29.66 -27.50
N GLU A 58 43.28 29.18 -26.25
CA GLU A 58 43.74 29.91 -25.04
C GLU A 58 42.79 30.98 -24.47
N GLN A 59 42.43 31.05 -23.20
CA GLN A 59 42.80 30.40 -21.95
C GLN A 59 41.53 30.31 -21.08
N ARG A 60 41.38 29.25 -20.28
CA ARG A 60 40.44 29.26 -19.15
C ARG A 60 41.05 30.11 -18.05
N PRO A 61 40.29 31.05 -17.47
CA PRO A 61 40.27 31.13 -16.01
C PRO A 61 38.85 31.08 -15.46
N GLY A 62 38.67 30.23 -14.44
CA GLY A 62 37.64 30.45 -13.43
C GLY A 62 36.28 29.86 -13.73
N MET A 63 36.14 28.55 -13.53
CA MET A 63 34.86 27.93 -13.17
C MET A 63 34.51 28.38 -11.74
N VAL A 64 34.23 29.66 -11.56
CA VAL A 64 33.74 30.22 -10.30
C VAL A 64 32.24 29.97 -10.27
N SER A 65 31.89 28.84 -9.67
CA SER A 65 30.61 28.54 -9.03
C SER A 65 29.36 29.12 -9.71
N TRP A 66 28.76 28.30 -10.58
CA TRP A 66 27.35 28.40 -10.99
C TRP A 66 26.39 28.58 -9.78
N ARG A 67 26.85 28.24 -8.57
CA ARG A 67 26.12 28.34 -7.30
C ARG A 67 26.16 29.75 -6.67
N GLN A 68 27.09 30.63 -7.06
CA GLN A 68 27.25 31.96 -6.45
C GLN A 68 26.50 33.08 -7.18
N GLN A 69 26.01 32.83 -8.40
CA GLN A 69 25.23 33.79 -9.20
C GLN A 69 23.73 33.46 -9.24
N MET A 70 23.27 32.53 -8.39
CA MET A 70 21.95 32.67 -7.78
C MET A 70 22.14 33.61 -6.59
N GLY A 71 22.02 34.92 -6.83
CA GLY A 71 21.66 35.81 -5.73
C GLY A 71 20.46 35.19 -5.04
N SER A 72 20.61 34.87 -3.75
CA SER A 72 19.65 34.20 -2.88
C SER A 72 18.40 35.06 -2.70
N GLY A 73 17.63 35.23 -3.77
CA GLY A 73 16.24 35.61 -3.65
C GLY A 73 15.56 34.43 -2.99
N ASN A 74 15.31 34.54 -1.69
CA ASN A 74 14.38 33.68 -0.99
C ASN A 74 12.98 33.96 -1.56
N PHE A 75 12.73 33.47 -2.77
CA PHE A 75 11.42 33.55 -3.40
C PHE A 75 10.56 32.46 -2.77
N VAL A 76 10.14 32.74 -1.53
CA VAL A 76 9.13 31.95 -0.84
C VAL A 76 7.85 32.09 -1.65
N VAL A 77 7.40 30.98 -2.23
CA VAL A 77 6.08 30.94 -2.87
C VAL A 77 5.05 31.23 -1.77
N PRO A 78 4.22 32.27 -1.91
CA PRO A 78 3.20 32.58 -0.90
C PRO A 78 2.30 31.37 -0.68
N SER A 79 2.06 31.04 0.59
CA SER A 79 1.26 29.88 0.98
C SER A 79 -0.17 29.96 0.44
N GLU A 80 -0.66 31.17 0.25
CA GLU A 80 -1.96 31.54 -0.29
C GLU A 80 -2.11 31.04 -1.74
N LEU A 81 -1.05 31.14 -2.54
CA LEU A 81 -1.05 30.65 -3.93
C LEU A 81 -1.15 29.13 -3.97
N VAL A 82 -0.38 28.45 -3.10
CA VAL A 82 -0.37 26.99 -2.97
C VAL A 82 -1.74 26.51 -2.48
N ASN A 83 -2.30 27.15 -1.46
CA ASN A 83 -3.63 26.86 -0.94
C ASN A 83 -4.70 27.03 -2.01
N ARG A 84 -4.64 28.10 -2.81
CA ARG A 84 -5.56 28.33 -3.93
C ARG A 84 -5.45 27.24 -4.99
N LEU A 85 -4.24 26.78 -5.31
CA LEU A 85 -4.03 25.67 -6.24
C LEU A 85 -4.60 24.35 -5.69
N HIS A 86 -4.38 24.06 -4.41
CA HIS A 86 -4.96 22.89 -3.76
C HIS A 86 -6.49 22.91 -3.80
N LEU A 87 -7.11 24.04 -3.47
CA LEU A 87 -8.57 24.18 -3.51
C LEU A 87 -9.12 24.02 -4.93
N LYS A 88 -8.44 24.58 -5.95
CA LYS A 88 -8.81 24.37 -7.35
C LYS A 88 -8.68 22.90 -7.77
N SER A 89 -7.59 22.24 -7.39
CA SER A 89 -7.36 20.83 -7.67
C SER A 89 -8.43 19.94 -7.02
N LEU A 90 -8.77 20.22 -5.76
CA LEU A 90 -9.81 19.49 -5.03
C LEU A 90 -11.19 19.69 -5.68
N LYS A 91 -11.53 20.94 -6.04
CA LYS A 91 -12.78 21.23 -6.76
C LYS A 91 -12.87 20.47 -8.08
N GLU A 92 -11.78 20.44 -8.84
CA GLU A 92 -11.72 19.73 -10.13
C GLU A 92 -11.81 18.22 -9.95
N MET A 93 -11.16 17.66 -8.92
CA MET A 93 -11.28 16.25 -8.56
C MET A 93 -12.73 15.89 -8.22
N MET A 94 -13.41 16.72 -7.41
CA MET A 94 -14.80 16.51 -7.05
C MET A 94 -15.72 16.58 -8.28
N LYS A 95 -15.48 17.55 -9.18
CA LYS A 95 -16.22 17.65 -10.45
C LYS A 95 -16.07 16.38 -11.28
N LYS A 96 -14.83 15.91 -11.48
CA LYS A 96 -14.55 14.65 -12.19
C LYS A 96 -15.19 13.43 -11.54
N LEU A 97 -15.20 13.37 -10.21
CA LEU A 97 -15.86 12.27 -9.48
C LEU A 97 -17.40 12.32 -9.60
N ALA A 98 -17.98 13.51 -9.73
CA ALA A 98 -19.41 13.68 -9.96
C ALA A 98 -19.82 13.38 -11.40
N GLU A 99 -18.97 13.70 -12.37
CA GLU A 99 -19.20 13.48 -13.81
C GLU A 99 -18.88 12.04 -14.25
N ASN A 100 -17.91 11.38 -13.60
CA ASN A 100 -17.66 9.96 -13.84
C ASN A 100 -18.70 9.11 -13.11
N GLU A 101 -19.44 8.28 -13.86
CA GLU A 101 -20.25 7.22 -13.27
C GLU A 101 -19.35 6.32 -12.41
N MET A 102 -19.66 6.25 -11.11
CA MET A 102 -18.94 5.37 -10.20
C MET A 102 -19.12 3.92 -10.67
N HIS A 103 -18.01 3.18 -10.73
CA HIS A 103 -18.03 1.77 -11.07
C HIS A 103 -19.05 1.02 -10.21
N GLN A 104 -20.03 0.36 -10.85
CA GLN A 104 -21.07 -0.40 -10.16
C GLN A 104 -20.71 -1.90 -10.13
N PRO A 105 -20.18 -2.43 -9.02
CA PRO A 105 -19.62 -3.79 -8.99
C PRO A 105 -20.66 -4.89 -9.20
N LEU A 106 -21.94 -4.60 -8.97
CA LEU A 106 -23.05 -5.53 -9.19
C LEU A 106 -23.36 -5.74 -10.67
N GLN A 107 -23.12 -4.73 -11.50
CA GLN A 107 -23.38 -4.78 -12.94
C GLN A 107 -22.12 -5.15 -13.73
N CYS A 108 -20.93 -5.05 -13.12
CA CYS A 108 -19.68 -5.43 -13.76
C CYS A 108 -19.51 -6.97 -13.83
N PRO A 109 -19.38 -7.57 -15.02
CA PRO A 109 -19.21 -9.01 -15.17
C PRO A 109 -17.95 -9.54 -14.45
N PHE A 110 -16.86 -8.78 -14.47
CA PHE A 110 -15.61 -9.15 -13.79
C PHE A 110 -15.79 -9.20 -12.27
N CYS A 111 -16.40 -8.17 -11.67
CA CYS A 111 -16.65 -8.12 -10.23
C CYS A 111 -17.64 -9.19 -9.79
N THR A 112 -18.70 -9.41 -10.56
CA THR A 112 -19.68 -10.47 -10.28
C THR A 112 -19.05 -11.86 -10.37
N LYS A 113 -18.19 -12.11 -11.37
CA LYS A 113 -17.41 -13.35 -11.46
C LYS A 113 -16.51 -13.54 -10.25
N LYS A 114 -15.75 -12.50 -9.86
CA LYS A 114 -14.85 -12.57 -8.71
C LYS A 114 -15.62 -12.82 -7.41
N ARG A 115 -16.78 -12.18 -7.23
CA ARG A 115 -17.68 -12.42 -6.11
C ARG A 115 -18.17 -13.87 -6.07
N ALA A 116 -18.53 -14.44 -7.22
CA ALA A 116 -18.94 -15.84 -7.31
C ALA A 116 -17.79 -16.80 -6.96
N GLU A 117 -16.56 -16.51 -7.39
CA GLU A 117 -15.37 -17.27 -6.99
C GLU A 117 -15.18 -17.25 -5.47
N PHE A 118 -15.27 -16.08 -4.83
CA PHE A 118 -15.18 -15.98 -3.37
C PHE A 118 -16.32 -16.72 -2.66
N ALA A 119 -17.55 -16.63 -3.17
CA ALA A 119 -18.69 -17.34 -2.61
C ALA A 119 -18.49 -18.86 -2.64
N LYS A 120 -17.87 -19.41 -3.70
CA LYS A 120 -17.52 -20.84 -3.77
C LYS A 120 -16.51 -21.23 -2.71
N VAL A 121 -15.43 -20.45 -2.56
CA VAL A 121 -14.39 -20.72 -1.55
C VAL A 121 -14.98 -20.67 -0.14
N GLU A 122 -15.82 -19.67 0.14
CA GLU A 122 -16.45 -19.51 1.45
C GLU A 122 -17.43 -20.64 1.76
N PHE A 123 -18.21 -21.07 0.76
CA PHE A 123 -19.10 -22.22 0.90
C PHE A 123 -18.32 -23.48 1.28
N LEU A 124 -17.24 -23.78 0.56
CA LEU A 124 -16.41 -24.95 0.84
C LEU A 124 -15.78 -24.87 2.24
N ARG A 125 -15.26 -23.70 2.62
CA ARG A 125 -14.70 -23.46 3.96
C ARG A 125 -15.74 -23.77 5.04
N ARG A 126 -16.94 -23.22 4.91
CA ARG A 126 -18.03 -23.42 5.88
C ARG A 126 -18.46 -24.89 5.97
N LYS A 127 -18.57 -25.58 4.84
CA LYS A 127 -18.94 -27.00 4.81
C LYS A 127 -17.86 -27.87 5.44
N LYS A 128 -16.59 -27.59 5.16
CA LYS A 128 -15.45 -28.27 5.81
C LYS A 128 -15.51 -28.10 7.32
N THR A 129 -15.67 -26.87 7.82
CA THR A 129 -15.75 -26.62 9.26
C THR A 129 -16.88 -27.39 9.93
N ILE A 130 -18.05 -27.49 9.30
CA ILE A 130 -19.17 -28.26 9.84
C ILE A 130 -18.81 -29.76 9.95
N LEU A 131 -18.23 -30.33 8.88
CA LEU A 131 -17.84 -31.74 8.88
C LEU A 131 -16.72 -32.04 9.88
N ASP A 132 -15.70 -31.17 9.94
CA ASP A 132 -14.58 -31.31 10.88
C ASP A 132 -15.09 -31.25 12.33
N ASN A 133 -16.04 -30.35 12.64
CA ASN A 133 -16.65 -30.25 13.96
C ASN A 133 -17.50 -31.48 14.30
N ASN A 134 -18.31 -31.97 13.36
CA ASN A 134 -19.12 -33.18 13.57
C ASN A 134 -18.24 -34.40 13.82
N LEU A 135 -17.16 -34.55 13.04
CA LEU A 135 -16.19 -35.64 13.23
C LEU A 135 -15.49 -35.54 14.59
N LEU A 136 -15.14 -34.33 15.03
CA LEU A 136 -14.54 -34.13 16.34
C LEU A 136 -15.50 -34.54 17.46
N GLN A 137 -16.78 -34.18 17.33
CA GLN A 137 -17.81 -34.57 18.30
C GLN A 137 -18.01 -36.08 18.32
N GLU A 138 -18.11 -36.74 17.15
CA GLU A 138 -18.22 -38.20 17.05
C GLU A 138 -17.04 -38.90 17.73
N LYS A 139 -15.81 -38.43 17.49
CA LYS A 139 -14.62 -38.97 18.14
C LYS A 139 -14.62 -38.76 19.65
N LEU A 140 -15.12 -37.62 20.12
CA LEU A 140 -15.23 -37.35 21.55
C LEU A 140 -16.26 -38.29 22.19
N GLU A 141 -17.41 -38.47 21.55
CA GLU A 141 -18.44 -39.40 22.00
C GLU A 141 -17.91 -40.84 22.03
N ASP A 142 -17.27 -41.31 20.96
CA ASP A 142 -16.63 -42.63 20.91
C ASP A 142 -15.57 -42.82 22.00
N TYR A 143 -14.71 -41.82 22.21
CA TYR A 143 -13.74 -41.86 23.30
C TYR A 143 -14.41 -41.98 24.67
N MET A 144 -15.51 -41.24 24.92
CA MET A 144 -16.24 -41.32 26.18
C MET A 144 -16.84 -42.71 26.44
N TYR A 145 -17.27 -43.43 25.38
CA TYR A 145 -17.84 -44.78 25.51
C TYR A 145 -16.77 -45.88 25.56
N THR A 146 -15.66 -45.72 24.86
CA THR A 146 -14.60 -46.74 24.75
C THR A 146 -13.51 -46.61 25.82
N LYS A 147 -13.27 -45.40 26.29
CA LYS A 147 -12.24 -45.05 27.27
C LYS A 147 -12.86 -44.36 28.48
N ASP A 148 -13.85 -45.01 29.08
CA ASP A 148 -14.41 -44.55 30.34
C ASP A 148 -13.32 -44.56 31.45
N SER A 149 -13.54 -43.78 32.51
CA SER A 149 -12.52 -43.62 33.57
C SER A 149 -12.11 -44.96 34.19
N LEU A 150 -13.02 -45.94 34.25
CA LEU A 150 -12.71 -47.27 34.77
C LEU A 150 -11.82 -48.07 33.79
N THR A 151 -12.09 -48.02 32.48
CA THR A 151 -11.22 -48.61 31.47
C THR A 151 -9.83 -47.98 31.52
N LEU A 152 -9.74 -46.66 31.64
CA LEU A 152 -8.46 -45.97 31.75
C LEU A 152 -7.68 -46.36 33.02
N ILE A 153 -8.34 -46.42 34.18
CA ILE A 153 -7.74 -46.89 35.43
C ILE A 153 -7.26 -48.34 35.27
N GLY A 154 -8.07 -49.21 34.67
CA GLY A 154 -7.71 -50.60 34.40
C GLY A 154 -6.50 -50.74 33.46
N GLU A 155 -6.42 -49.92 32.41
CA GLU A 155 -5.28 -49.87 31.50
C GLU A 155 -4.01 -49.36 32.20
N ILE A 156 -4.11 -48.31 33.02
CA ILE A 156 -3.00 -47.82 33.83
C ILE A 156 -2.54 -48.93 34.78
N HIS A 157 -3.45 -49.57 35.51
CA HIS A 157 -3.13 -50.68 36.41
C HIS A 157 -2.45 -51.86 35.71
N LYS A 158 -2.83 -52.19 34.47
CA LYS A 158 -2.17 -53.24 33.68
C LYS A 158 -0.72 -52.90 33.33
N ASN A 159 -0.42 -51.61 33.16
CA ASN A 159 0.90 -51.12 32.76
C ASN A 159 1.84 -50.87 33.96
N LEU A 160 1.30 -50.90 35.18
CA LEU A 160 2.05 -50.77 36.42
C LEU A 160 2.64 -52.12 36.86
N PRO A 161 3.85 -52.14 37.46
CA PRO A 161 4.43 -53.34 38.01
C PRO A 161 3.56 -53.91 39.13
N LYS A 162 3.37 -55.24 39.17
CA LYS A 162 2.61 -55.88 40.24
C LYS A 162 3.46 -55.95 41.50
N LEU A 163 2.83 -55.80 42.67
CA LEU A 163 3.51 -55.91 43.97
C LEU A 163 4.09 -57.31 44.26
N SER A 164 3.67 -58.33 43.51
CA SER A 164 4.21 -59.69 43.59
C SER A 164 5.47 -59.91 42.73
N GLU A 165 5.84 -58.94 41.89
CA GLU A 165 7.05 -59.02 41.07
C GLU A 165 8.31 -58.70 41.90
N ASP A 166 9.45 -59.24 41.46
CA ASP A 166 10.71 -59.01 42.15
C ASP A 166 11.10 -57.51 42.16
N PRO A 167 11.41 -56.91 43.32
CA PRO A 167 11.74 -55.49 43.42
C PRO A 167 12.90 -55.04 42.53
N SER A 168 13.90 -55.90 42.28
CA SER A 168 15.04 -55.55 41.42
C SER A 168 14.61 -55.41 39.97
N ASN A 169 13.72 -56.29 39.51
CA ASN A 169 13.17 -56.23 38.16
C ASN A 169 12.29 -55.00 37.94
N ILE A 170 11.46 -54.66 38.95
CA ILE A 170 10.65 -53.44 38.93
C ILE A 170 11.54 -52.20 38.81
N TRP A 171 12.60 -52.12 39.63
CA TRP A 171 13.55 -51.00 39.63
C TRP A 171 14.28 -50.84 38.29
N GLN A 172 14.66 -51.96 37.66
CA GLN A 172 15.28 -51.93 36.33
C GLN A 172 14.31 -51.44 35.25
N GLU A 173 13.06 -51.89 35.28
CA GLU A 173 12.05 -51.49 34.28
C GLU A 173 11.65 -50.01 34.40
N LEU A 174 11.48 -49.51 35.63
CA LEU A 174 11.22 -48.08 35.87
C LEU A 174 12.37 -47.19 35.38
N ASN A 175 13.61 -47.61 35.62
CA ASN A 175 14.80 -46.92 35.10
C ASN A 175 14.96 -47.04 33.58
N LYS A 176 14.38 -48.04 32.91
CA LYS A 176 14.38 -48.06 31.43
C LYS A 176 13.39 -47.06 30.84
N ARG A 177 12.23 -46.88 31.48
CA ARG A 177 11.16 -45.99 31.00
C ARG A 177 11.44 -44.50 31.27
N GLY A 178 12.11 -44.17 32.36
CA GLY A 178 12.42 -42.78 32.73
C GLY A 178 13.51 -42.09 31.89
N TRP A 179 14.19 -42.82 30.98
CA TRP A 179 15.33 -42.31 30.20
C TRP A 179 15.02 -42.19 28.69
N GLN A 180 13.74 -42.12 28.34
CA GLN A 180 13.30 -41.78 26.99
C GLN A 180 12.87 -40.30 26.98
N GLU A 181 13.86 -39.39 26.98
CA GLU A 181 13.69 -37.98 26.58
C GLU A 181 14.02 -37.81 25.09
#